data_AF-A0A518HHP2-F1
#
_entry.id   AF-A0A518HHP2-F1
#
_cell.length_a   1.000
_cell.length_b   1.000
_cell.length_c   1.000
_cell.angle_alpha   90.00
_cell.angle_beta   90.00
_cell.angle_gamma   90.00
#
_symmetry.space_group_name_H-M   'P 1'
#
loop_
_entity.id
_entity.type
_entity.pdbx_description
1 polymer ?
#
loop_
_entity_poly.entity_id
_entity_poly.type
_entity_poly.pdbx_seq_one_letter_code
_entity_poly.pdbx_strand_id
1 'polypeptide(L)'
;MSLNISEPLSQTFEDWLSEDRKMNESLRELRDWMKQIEQLGVPHFGETADRLQPLRDGLVKHFDHEDEMIASIGKSLPEPSADFDHLRSDSCNGHDLLRAHLDDLSARLRETDPPFSSWQAAMQEVEGFIDRLEQHELTETRAIQALLQKLC
;
A
#
# COMPACT_ATOMS: atom_id res chain seq x y z
N MET A 1 8.24 -19.78 -10.31
CA MET A 1 7.85 -21.08 -9.73
C MET A 1 6.37 -21.23 -9.97
N SER A 2 5.92 -22.29 -10.65
CA SER A 2 4.50 -22.51 -10.92
C SER A 2 3.83 -23.09 -9.67
N LEU A 3 2.86 -22.37 -9.10
CA LEU A 3 1.99 -22.88 -8.05
C LEU A 3 0.99 -23.85 -8.69
N ASN A 4 0.78 -25.02 -8.09
CA ASN A 4 -0.17 -26.03 -8.58
C ASN A 4 -1.58 -25.77 -8.01
N ILE A 5 -2.04 -24.52 -8.10
CA ILE A 5 -3.36 -24.08 -7.61
C ILE A 5 -4.38 -24.08 -8.75
N SER A 6 -5.67 -24.13 -8.41
CA SER A 6 -6.75 -24.04 -9.41
C SER A 6 -6.59 -22.80 -10.29
N GLU A 7 -7.01 -22.88 -11.55
CA GLU A 7 -6.92 -21.79 -12.54
C GLU A 7 -7.51 -20.44 -12.04
N PRO A 8 -8.67 -20.40 -11.33
CA PRO A 8 -9.19 -19.16 -10.76
C PRO A 8 -8.26 -18.51 -9.71
N LEU A 9 -7.68 -19.32 -8.81
CA LEU A 9 -6.73 -18.83 -7.80
C LEU A 9 -5.41 -18.36 -8.42
N SER A 10 -4.97 -19.00 -9.49
CA SER A 10 -3.80 -18.55 -10.26
C SER A 10 -4.04 -17.17 -10.86
N GLN A 11 -5.21 -16.95 -11.47
CA GLN A 11 -5.55 -15.66 -12.05
C GLN A 11 -5.65 -14.56 -10.98
N THR A 12 -6.32 -14.81 -9.86
CA THR A 12 -6.41 -13.85 -8.75
C THR A 12 -5.02 -13.47 -8.21
N PHE A 13 -4.08 -14.40 -8.13
CA PHE A 13 -2.72 -14.09 -7.70
C PHE A 13 -1.91 -13.31 -8.74
N GLU A 14 -2.09 -13.58 -10.04
CA GLU A 14 -1.46 -12.75 -11.09
C GLU A 14 -2.04 -11.33 -11.12
N ASP A 15 -3.34 -11.18 -10.88
CA ASP A 15 -3.99 -9.88 -10.76
C ASP A 15 -3.42 -9.10 -9.56
N TRP A 16 -3.25 -9.75 -8.40
CA TRP A 16 -2.58 -9.19 -7.23
C TRP A 16 -1.18 -8.65 -7.56
N LEU A 17 -0.32 -9.47 -8.19
CA LEU A 17 1.04 -9.07 -8.58
C LEU A 17 1.06 -7.96 -9.64
N SER A 18 -0.01 -7.82 -10.43
CA SER A 18 -0.16 -6.74 -11.40
C SER A 18 -0.48 -5.42 -10.71
N GLU A 19 -1.38 -5.41 -9.72
CA GLU A 19 -1.73 -4.22 -8.95
C GLU A 19 -0.55 -3.74 -8.11
N ASP A 20 0.15 -4.64 -7.40
CA ASP A 20 1.36 -4.31 -6.63
C ASP A 20 2.42 -3.61 -7.50
N ARG A 21 2.61 -4.05 -8.76
CA ARG A 21 3.54 -3.39 -9.70
C ARG A 21 3.11 -1.95 -10.03
N LYS A 22 1.81 -1.70 -10.25
CA LYS A 22 1.31 -0.34 -10.55
C LYS A 22 1.44 0.59 -9.36
N MET A 23 1.19 0.09 -8.15
CA MET A 23 1.42 0.85 -6.93
C MET A 23 2.90 1.20 -6.78
N ASN A 24 3.81 0.23 -6.94
CA ASN A 24 5.26 0.46 -6.87
C ASN A 24 5.76 1.50 -7.90
N GLU A 25 5.19 1.54 -9.09
CA GLU A 25 5.46 2.59 -10.08
C GLU A 25 5.05 3.97 -9.55
N SER A 26 3.85 4.09 -8.97
CA SER A 26 3.35 5.34 -8.39
C SER A 26 4.22 5.83 -7.22
N LEU A 27 4.67 4.92 -6.35
CA LEU A 27 5.58 5.25 -5.24
C LEU A 27 6.95 5.71 -5.74
N ARG A 28 7.46 5.10 -6.81
CA ARG A 28 8.72 5.52 -7.43
C ARG A 28 8.62 6.92 -8.01
N GLU A 29 7.54 7.22 -8.74
CA GLU A 29 7.31 8.56 -9.29
C GLU A 29 7.27 9.63 -8.19
N LEU A 30 6.61 9.33 -7.07
CA LEU A 30 6.59 10.22 -5.91
C LEU A 30 8.00 10.44 -5.34
N ARG A 31 8.77 9.38 -5.10
CA ARG A 31 10.16 9.48 -4.61
C ARG A 31 11.06 10.27 -5.55
N ASP A 32 10.94 10.06 -6.85
CA ASP A 32 11.73 10.78 -7.85
C ASP A 32 11.39 12.27 -7.87
N TRP A 33 10.11 12.62 -7.72
CA TRP A 33 9.69 14.00 -7.54
C TRP A 33 10.21 14.61 -6.23
N MET A 34 10.13 13.89 -5.11
CA MET A 34 10.66 14.36 -3.82
C MET A 34 12.16 14.69 -3.88
N LYS A 35 12.95 13.85 -4.58
CA LYS A 35 14.38 14.11 -4.80
C LYS A 35 14.62 15.37 -5.65
N GLN A 36 13.75 15.66 -6.63
CA GLN A 36 13.87 16.84 -7.47
C GLN A 36 13.59 18.12 -6.69
N ILE A 37 12.54 18.15 -5.86
CA ILE A 37 12.18 19.34 -5.07
C ILE A 37 13.14 19.58 -3.91
N GLU A 38 13.75 18.53 -3.33
CA GLU A 38 14.78 18.68 -2.30
C GLU A 38 15.98 19.50 -2.82
N GLN A 39 16.33 19.32 -4.10
CA GLN A 39 17.41 20.08 -4.75
C GLN A 39 17.11 21.57 -4.93
N LEU A 40 15.84 21.99 -4.87
CA LEU A 40 15.44 23.39 -5.01
C LEU A 40 15.61 24.18 -3.71
N GLY A 41 15.72 23.51 -2.56
CA GLY A 41 16.02 24.11 -1.26
C GLY A 41 14.92 25.00 -0.66
N VAL A 42 13.72 25.03 -1.27
CA VAL A 42 12.55 25.78 -0.77
C VAL A 42 11.52 24.78 -0.23
N PRO A 43 10.80 25.06 0.87
CA PRO A 43 9.72 24.19 1.33
C PRO A 43 8.52 24.19 0.38
N HIS A 44 8.05 23.00 -0.02
CA HIS A 44 6.92 22.79 -0.93
C HIS A 44 5.75 22.04 -0.27
N PHE A 45 5.42 22.33 1.00
CA PHE A 45 4.46 21.55 1.79
C PHE A 45 3.09 21.35 1.12
N GLY A 46 2.45 22.44 0.67
CA GLY A 46 1.14 22.34 0.01
C GLY A 46 1.19 21.56 -1.30
N GLU A 47 2.26 21.73 -2.09
CA GLU A 47 2.47 20.97 -3.32
C GLU A 47 2.68 19.48 -3.03
N THR A 48 3.39 19.12 -1.96
CA THR A 48 3.49 17.73 -1.49
C THR A 48 2.12 17.16 -1.18
N ALA A 49 1.28 17.89 -0.44
CA ALA A 49 -0.07 17.41 -0.15
C ALA A 49 -0.92 17.21 -1.40
N ASP A 50 -0.77 18.06 -2.41
CA ASP A 50 -1.44 17.89 -3.71
C ASP A 50 -0.89 16.68 -4.49
N ARG A 51 0.42 16.39 -4.38
CA ARG A 51 1.06 15.23 -4.99
C ARG A 51 0.76 13.91 -4.28
N LEU A 52 0.44 13.94 -2.99
CA LEU A 52 -0.02 12.77 -2.24
C LEU A 52 -1.47 12.39 -2.58
N GLN A 53 -2.28 13.33 -3.08
CA GLN A 53 -3.70 13.08 -3.36
C GLN A 53 -3.92 11.96 -4.41
N PRO A 54 -3.23 11.94 -5.58
CA PRO A 54 -3.33 10.82 -6.52
C PRO A 54 -2.91 9.47 -5.91
N LEU A 55 -1.86 9.45 -5.08
CA LEU A 55 -1.42 8.24 -4.39
C LEU A 55 -2.52 7.75 -3.43
N ARG A 56 -3.10 8.66 -2.64
CA ARG A 56 -4.20 8.36 -1.72
C ARG A 56 -5.41 7.77 -2.45
N ASP A 57 -5.81 8.36 -3.57
CA ASP A 57 -6.95 7.87 -4.37
C ASP A 57 -6.66 6.55 -5.09
N GLY A 58 -5.38 6.30 -5.42
CA GLY A 58 -4.92 5.00 -5.91
C GLY A 58 -4.96 3.94 -4.83
N LEU A 59 -4.43 4.24 -3.63
CA LEU A 59 -4.38 3.32 -2.49
C LEU A 59 -5.75 2.88 -2.00
N VAL A 60 -6.72 3.79 -1.95
CA VAL A 60 -8.09 3.40 -1.56
C VAL A 60 -8.64 2.34 -2.51
N LYS A 61 -8.44 2.50 -3.82
CA LYS A 61 -8.91 1.52 -4.81
C LYS A 61 -8.11 0.21 -4.73
N HIS A 62 -6.80 0.31 -4.49
CA HIS A 62 -5.91 -0.82 -4.31
C HIS A 62 -6.38 -1.69 -3.13
N PHE A 63 -6.56 -1.10 -1.95
CA PHE A 63 -7.05 -1.79 -0.75
C PHE A 63 -8.44 -2.40 -0.96
N ASP A 64 -9.37 -1.68 -1.59
CA ASP A 64 -10.70 -2.22 -1.90
C ASP A 64 -10.60 -3.46 -2.81
N HIS A 65 -9.73 -3.43 -3.83
CA HIS A 65 -9.49 -4.58 -4.71
C HIS A 65 -8.81 -5.75 -3.97
N GLU A 66 -7.85 -5.48 -3.09
CA GLU A 66 -7.19 -6.51 -2.28
C GLU A 66 -8.15 -7.21 -1.33
N ASP A 67 -9.01 -6.45 -0.66
CA ASP A 67 -10.07 -6.99 0.20
C ASP A 67 -11.03 -7.90 -0.60
N GLU A 68 -11.39 -7.49 -1.83
CA GLU A 68 -12.19 -8.31 -2.75
C GLU A 68 -11.46 -9.60 -3.18
N MET A 69 -10.16 -9.52 -3.48
CA MET A 69 -9.32 -10.66 -3.85
C MET A 69 -9.18 -11.64 -2.68
N ILE A 70 -8.90 -11.15 -1.46
CA ILE A 70 -8.83 -11.95 -0.23
C ILE A 70 -10.17 -12.64 0.02
N ALA A 71 -11.29 -11.93 -0.14
CA ALA A 71 -12.62 -12.52 0.01
C ALA A 71 -12.89 -13.61 -1.05
N SER A 72 -12.41 -13.43 -2.29
CA SER A 72 -12.51 -14.43 -3.37
C SER A 72 -11.70 -15.70 -3.05
N ILE A 73 -10.48 -15.52 -2.54
CA ILE A 73 -9.64 -16.64 -2.06
C ILE A 73 -10.39 -17.40 -0.97
N GLY A 74 -10.94 -16.70 0.03
CA GLY A 74 -11.69 -17.32 1.13
C GLY A 74 -12.88 -18.17 0.68
N LYS A 75 -13.61 -17.75 -0.37
CA LYS A 75 -14.71 -18.53 -0.96
C LYS A 75 -14.25 -19.79 -1.70
N SER A 76 -13.00 -19.80 -2.14
CA SER A 76 -12.39 -20.92 -2.87
C SER A 76 -11.72 -21.93 -1.94
N LEU A 77 -11.55 -21.59 -0.66
CA LEU A 77 -11.04 -22.51 0.36
C LEU A 77 -12.12 -23.52 0.77
N PRO A 78 -11.79 -24.82 0.89
CA PRO A 78 -12.73 -25.84 1.39
C PRO A 78 -13.21 -25.54 2.80
N GLU A 79 -12.31 -25.08 3.66
CA GLU A 79 -12.58 -24.59 5.02
C GLU A 79 -11.66 -23.39 5.32
N PRO A 80 -12.17 -22.29 5.92
CA PRO A 80 -11.33 -21.19 6.37
C PRO A 80 -10.34 -21.67 7.44
N SER A 81 -9.06 -21.37 7.25
CA SER A 81 -8.00 -21.67 8.22
C SER A 81 -7.77 -20.47 9.15
N ALA A 82 -7.24 -20.73 10.35
CA ALA A 82 -6.82 -19.66 11.26
C ALA A 82 -5.78 -18.72 10.61
N ASP A 83 -4.91 -19.26 9.75
CA ASP A 83 -3.94 -18.48 8.98
C ASP A 83 -4.64 -17.51 8.00
N PHE A 84 -5.72 -17.96 7.35
CA PHE A 84 -6.49 -17.11 6.44
C PHE A 84 -7.26 -16.01 7.20
N ASP A 85 -7.87 -16.34 8.33
CA ASP A 85 -8.57 -15.34 9.15
C ASP A 85 -7.60 -14.29 9.73
N HIS A 86 -6.40 -14.70 10.14
CA HIS A 86 -5.36 -13.79 10.58
C HIS A 86 -4.89 -12.87 9.45
N LEU A 87 -4.60 -13.43 8.26
CA LEU A 87 -4.24 -12.63 7.08
C LEU A 87 -5.31 -11.59 6.75
N ARG A 88 -6.58 -12.01 6.67
CA ARG A 88 -7.70 -11.11 6.35
C ARG A 88 -7.84 -10.00 7.39
N SER A 89 -7.75 -10.34 8.67
CA SER A 89 -7.86 -9.35 9.74
C SER A 89 -6.69 -8.36 9.73
N ASP A 90 -5.46 -8.84 9.54
CA ASP A 90 -4.27 -8.00 9.52
C ASP A 90 -4.27 -7.07 8.30
N SER A 91 -4.66 -7.59 7.14
CA SER A 91 -4.77 -6.83 5.89
C SER A 91 -5.73 -5.65 6.02
N CYS A 92 -6.99 -5.91 6.41
CA CYS A 92 -7.98 -4.85 6.57
C CYS A 92 -7.56 -3.81 7.62
N ASN A 93 -7.00 -4.24 8.76
CA ASN A 93 -6.49 -3.32 9.77
C ASN A 93 -5.31 -2.48 9.26
N GLY A 94 -4.42 -3.09 8.47
CA GLY A 94 -3.30 -2.41 7.83
C GLY A 94 -3.76 -1.33 6.86
N HIS A 95 -4.74 -1.64 6.01
CA HIS A 95 -5.36 -0.69 5.06
C HIS A 95 -5.91 0.54 5.78
N ASP A 96 -6.69 0.33 6.85
CA ASP A 96 -7.27 1.42 7.64
C ASP A 96 -6.20 2.31 8.28
N LEU A 97 -5.15 1.70 8.83
CA LEU A 97 -4.04 2.43 9.46
C LEU A 97 -3.22 3.23 8.44
N LEU A 98 -2.90 2.63 7.30
CA LEU A 98 -2.14 3.30 6.23
C LEU A 98 -2.94 4.47 5.66
N ARG A 99 -4.23 4.26 5.39
CA ARG A 99 -5.13 5.32 4.93
C ARG A 99 -5.23 6.46 5.93
N ALA A 100 -5.48 6.16 7.21
CA ALA A 100 -5.57 7.18 8.24
C ALA A 100 -4.27 7.98 8.38
N HIS A 101 -3.12 7.31 8.29
CA HIS A 101 -1.82 7.96 8.36
C HIS A 101 -1.54 8.85 7.14
N LEU A 102 -1.91 8.43 5.92
CA LEU A 102 -1.78 9.27 4.73
C LEU A 102 -2.71 10.49 4.76
N ASP A 103 -3.95 10.30 5.21
CA ASP A 103 -4.92 11.39 5.37
C ASP A 103 -4.41 12.42 6.41
N ASP A 104 -3.85 11.96 7.55
CA ASP A 104 -3.23 12.81 8.57
C ASP A 104 -2.00 13.57 8.03
N LEU A 105 -1.08 12.87 7.37
CA LEU A 105 0.12 13.47 6.79
C LEU A 105 -0.24 14.55 5.75
N SER A 106 -1.21 14.25 4.88
CA SER A 106 -1.70 15.20 3.88
C SER A 106 -2.36 16.41 4.53
N ALA A 107 -3.11 16.24 5.63
CA ALA A 107 -3.73 17.34 6.36
C ALA A 107 -2.67 18.27 6.97
N ARG A 108 -1.67 17.72 7.67
CA ARG A 108 -0.58 18.50 8.28
C ARG A 108 0.24 19.27 7.26
N LEU A 109 0.49 18.68 6.08
CA LEU A 109 1.18 19.36 4.98
C LEU A 109 0.38 20.53 4.38
N ARG A 110 -0.96 20.54 4.50
CA ARG A 110 -1.84 21.61 4.00
C ARG A 110 -2.05 22.76 4.98
N GLU A 111 -1.59 22.63 6.22
CA GLU A 111 -1.75 23.69 7.21
C GLU A 111 -1.04 24.98 6.75
N THR A 112 -1.57 26.13 7.17
CA THR A 112 -0.94 27.44 6.85
C THR A 112 0.44 27.57 7.50
N ASP A 113 0.62 26.94 8.66
CA ASP A 113 1.89 26.81 9.37
C ASP A 113 2.10 25.31 9.69
N PRO A 114 2.64 24.52 8.73
CA PRO A 114 2.77 23.07 8.87
C PRO A 114 3.54 22.67 10.13
N PRO A 115 3.04 21.71 10.94
CA PRO A 115 3.59 21.37 12.26
C PRO A 115 4.85 20.48 12.16
N PHE A 116 5.71 20.72 11.17
CA PHE A 116 6.97 20.02 10.99
C PHE A 116 8.13 20.91 11.46
N SER A 117 9.13 20.29 12.10
CA SER A 117 10.32 21.03 12.57
C SER A 117 11.15 21.61 11.42
N SER A 118 11.03 21.03 10.21
CA SER A 118 11.65 21.51 8.99
C SER A 118 10.99 20.85 7.77
N TRP A 119 11.30 21.38 6.59
CA TRP A 119 10.97 20.73 5.31
C TRP A 119 11.51 19.30 5.21
N GLN A 120 12.76 19.09 5.63
CA GLN A 120 13.40 17.77 5.58
C GLN A 120 12.71 16.78 6.52
N ALA A 121 12.26 17.23 7.70
CA ALA A 121 11.49 16.39 8.62
C ALA A 121 10.16 15.95 8.01
N ALA A 122 9.46 16.83 7.28
CA ALA A 122 8.24 16.46 6.57
C ALA A 122 8.50 15.42 5.48
N MET A 123 9.56 15.58 4.69
CA MET A 123 9.91 14.58 3.67
C MET A 123 10.32 13.23 4.28
N GLN A 124 10.98 13.23 5.43
CA GLN A 124 11.27 12.00 6.17
C GLN A 124 10.00 11.29 6.65
N GLU A 125 8.96 12.02 7.05
CA GLU A 125 7.67 11.42 7.40
C GLU A 125 6.96 10.84 6.18
N VAL A 126 7.02 11.51 5.02
CA VAL A 126 6.50 10.96 3.75
C VAL A 126 7.25 9.70 3.35
N GLU A 127 8.59 9.71 3.38
CA GLU A 127 9.38 8.52 3.08
C GLU A 127 9.05 7.37 4.05
N GLY A 128 8.94 7.67 5.35
CA GLY A 128 8.54 6.68 6.34
C GLY A 128 7.12 6.16 6.15
N PHE A 129 6.21 6.92 5.55
CA PHE A 129 4.91 6.40 5.11
C PHE A 129 5.09 5.40 3.96
N ILE A 130 5.86 5.75 2.93
CA ILE A 130 6.12 4.89 1.77
C ILE A 130 6.76 3.57 2.20
N ASP A 131 7.78 3.61 3.06
CA ASP A 131 8.46 2.40 3.57
C ASP A 131 7.50 1.46 4.32
N ARG A 132 6.55 2.03 5.08
CA ARG A 132 5.53 1.24 5.80
C ARG A 132 4.55 0.58 4.84
N LEU A 133 4.12 1.30 3.81
CA LEU A 133 3.27 0.76 2.76
C LEU A 133 3.98 -0.39 2.03
N GLU A 134 5.20 -0.20 1.55
CA GLU A 134 5.95 -1.26 0.87
C GLU A 134 6.14 -2.51 1.75
N GLN A 135 6.36 -2.32 3.05
CA GLN A 135 6.48 -3.43 4.00
C GLN A 135 5.14 -4.16 4.21
N HIS A 136 4.01 -3.43 4.22
CA HIS A 136 2.67 -4.00 4.31
C HIS A 136 2.39 -4.91 3.11
N GLU A 137 2.57 -4.39 1.91
CA GLU A 137 2.32 -5.06 0.62
C GLU A 137 3.19 -6.32 0.45
N LEU A 138 4.46 -6.22 0.85
CA LEU A 138 5.38 -7.36 0.86
C LEU A 138 4.92 -8.45 1.84
N THR A 139 4.36 -8.06 2.99
CA THR A 139 3.87 -8.99 4.00
C THR A 139 2.65 -9.75 3.50
N GLU A 140 1.69 -9.04 2.90
CA GLU A 140 0.48 -9.64 2.35
C GLU A 140 0.79 -10.55 1.17
N THR A 141 1.61 -10.09 0.23
CA THR A 141 2.04 -10.91 -0.91
C THR A 141 2.68 -12.22 -0.45
N ARG A 142 3.55 -12.18 0.57
CA ARG A 142 4.17 -13.38 1.15
C ARG A 142 3.15 -14.27 1.84
N ALA A 143 2.20 -13.70 2.58
CA ALA A 143 1.18 -14.44 3.29
C ALA A 143 0.23 -15.16 2.32
N ILE A 144 -0.23 -14.46 1.27
CA ILE A 144 -1.06 -15.03 0.20
C ILE A 144 -0.28 -16.13 -0.52
N GLN A 145 0.97 -15.88 -0.90
CA GLN A 145 1.79 -16.89 -1.55
C GLN A 145 1.96 -18.14 -0.68
N ALA A 146 2.23 -17.98 0.62
CA ALA A 146 2.34 -19.09 1.56
C ALA A 146 1.02 -19.84 1.73
N LEU A 147 -0.12 -19.14 1.77
CA LEU A 147 -1.44 -19.74 1.83
C LEU A 147 -1.71 -20.59 0.58
N LEU A 148 -1.48 -20.04 -0.61
CA LEU A 148 -1.68 -20.73 -1.89
C LEU A 148 -0.77 -21.95 -2.04
N GLN A 149 0.47 -21.89 -1.53
CA GLN A 149 1.39 -23.04 -1.50
C GLN A 149 0.88 -24.19 -0.63
N LYS A 150 0.18 -23.90 0.47
CA LYS A 150 -0.40 -24.93 1.35
C LYS A 150 -1.62 -25.63 0.75
N LEU A 151 -2.22 -25.05 -0.31
CA LEU A 151 -3.38 -25.60 -1.01
C LEU A 151 -3.00 -26.49 -2.19
N CYS A 152 -1.72 -26.50 -2.58
CA CYS A 152 -1.13 -27.40 -3.58
C CYS A 152 -0.77 -28.75 -2.95
#